data_AF-A0A847HBR2-F1
#
_entry.id   AF-A0A847HBR2-F1
#
_cell.length_a   1.000
_cell.length_b   1.000
_cell.length_c   1.000
_cell.angle_alpha   90.00
_cell.angle_beta   90.00
_cell.angle_gamma   90.00
#
_symmetry.space_group_name_H-M   'P 1'
#
loop_
_entity.id
_entity.type
_entity.pdbx_description
1 polymer ?
#
loop_
_entity_poly.entity_id
_entity_poly.type
_entity_poly.pdbx_seq_one_letter_code
_entity_poly.pdbx_strand_id
1 'polypeptide(L)' 'PWGYGNSLEWATSCPPPRHNFVSLPRIRSERPAFELHYPHMVERMRREAHVTSRDERAEITQTPSPAEVR' A
#
# COMPACT_ATOMS: atom_id res chain seq x y z
N PRO A 1 13.43 -3.70 15.21
CA PRO A 1 13.17 -3.18 16.58
C PRO A 1 11.77 -2.59 16.77
N TRP A 2 11.24 -1.91 15.75
CA TRP A 2 9.93 -1.25 15.79
C TRP A 2 8.76 -2.12 15.27
N GLY A 3 8.97 -3.43 15.09
CA GLY A 3 7.93 -4.42 14.75
C GLY A 3 7.56 -4.52 13.26
N TYR A 4 7.08 -3.43 12.64
CA TYR A 4 6.43 -3.47 11.31
C TYR A 4 7.11 -2.57 10.26
N GLY A 5 8.45 -2.59 10.22
CA GLY A 5 9.22 -1.87 9.21
C GLY A 5 8.84 -2.28 7.78
N ASN A 6 8.80 -1.29 6.87
CA ASN A 6 8.30 -1.49 5.50
C ASN A 6 9.42 -1.58 4.48
N SER A 7 10.26 -0.55 4.48
CA SER A 7 11.33 -0.34 3.49
C SER A 7 12.44 -1.37 3.64
N LEU A 8 13.23 -1.53 2.57
CA LEU A 8 14.29 -2.53 2.47
C LEU A 8 15.38 -2.40 3.57
N GLU A 9 15.56 -1.19 4.13
CA GLU A 9 16.45 -0.94 5.27
C GLU A 9 16.12 -1.81 6.50
N TRP A 10 14.88 -2.28 6.62
CA TRP A 10 14.42 -3.14 7.71
C TRP A 10 14.59 -4.64 7.44
N ALA A 11 15.09 -5.01 6.25
CA ALA A 11 15.32 -6.39 5.86
C ALA A 11 16.78 -6.84 6.02
N THR A 12 17.62 -6.02 6.67
CA THR A 12 19.01 -6.37 6.99
C THR A 12 19.21 -6.63 8.49
N SER A 13 20.31 -7.28 8.84
CA SER A 13 20.67 -7.55 10.23
C SER A 13 21.00 -6.26 10.98
N CYS A 14 20.94 -6.31 12.32
CA CYS A 14 21.45 -5.25 13.17
C CYS A 14 22.55 -5.84 14.07
N PRO A 15 23.83 -5.43 13.91
CA PRO A 15 24.31 -4.39 12.99
C PRO A 15 24.26 -4.80 11.50
N PRO A 16 24.20 -3.84 10.56
CA PRO A 16 24.19 -4.13 9.13
C PRO A 16 25.58 -4.58 8.65
N PRO A 17 25.66 -5.48 7.65
CA PRO A 17 26.92 -5.91 7.04
C PRO A 17 27.55 -4.78 6.19
N ARG A 18 28.85 -4.90 5.88
CA ARG A 18 29.64 -3.88 5.14
C ARG A 18 29.00 -3.42 3.82
N HIS A 19 28.26 -4.30 3.15
CA HIS A 19 27.61 -4.04 1.86
C HIS A 19 26.08 -4.03 1.96
N ASN A 20 25.55 -3.64 3.13
CA ASN A 20 24.13 -3.54 3.47
C ASN A 20 23.35 -4.86 3.50
N PHE A 21 23.53 -5.77 2.55
CA PHE A 21 22.80 -7.04 2.50
C PHE A 21 23.74 -8.24 2.32
N VAL A 22 23.47 -9.34 3.02
CA VAL A 22 24.11 -10.64 2.76
C VAL A 22 23.46 -11.32 1.54
N SER A 23 22.14 -11.18 1.41
CA SER A 23 21.35 -11.64 0.28
C SER A 23 20.18 -10.69 0.05
N LEU A 24 19.83 -10.42 -1.21
CA LEU A 24 18.70 -9.55 -1.53
C LEU A 24 17.37 -10.30 -1.34
N PRO A 25 16.45 -9.78 -0.51
CA PRO A 25 15.11 -10.35 -0.40
C PRO A 25 14.30 -10.05 -1.68
N ARG A 26 13.33 -10.91 -1.97
CA ARG A 26 12.52 -10.79 -3.18
C ARG A 26 11.58 -9.60 -3.07
N ILE A 27 11.72 -8.63 -3.97
CA ILE A 27 10.88 -7.42 -4.00
C ILE A 27 9.61 -7.71 -4.82
N ARG A 28 8.43 -7.66 -4.18
CA ARG A 28 7.12 -7.89 -4.80
C ARG A 28 6.10 -6.77 -4.54
N SER A 29 6.46 -5.80 -3.71
CA SER A 29 5.62 -4.66 -3.33
C SER A 29 6.49 -3.47 -2.89
N GLU A 30 5.87 -2.34 -2.58
CA GLU A 30 6.51 -1.18 -1.95
C GLU A 30 6.97 -1.43 -0.49
N ARG A 31 6.51 -2.51 0.16
CA ARG A 31 6.79 -2.85 1.56
C ARG A 31 7.53 -4.20 1.66
N PRO A 32 8.71 -4.35 1.04
CA PRO A 32 9.40 -5.64 0.91
C PRO A 32 9.84 -6.23 2.26
N ALA A 33 10.22 -5.41 3.25
CA ALA A 33 10.55 -5.93 4.57
C ALA A 33 9.30 -6.46 5.29
N PHE A 34 8.15 -5.84 5.09
CA PHE A 34 6.91 -6.31 5.71
C PHE A 34 6.49 -7.67 5.16
N GLU A 35 6.46 -7.83 3.83
CA GLU A 35 6.10 -9.12 3.20
C GLU A 35 7.03 -10.26 3.61
N LEU A 36 8.33 -9.98 3.77
CA LEU A 36 9.32 -10.96 4.22
C LEU A 36 9.03 -11.47 5.65
N HIS A 37 8.71 -10.57 6.57
CA HIS A 37 8.52 -10.90 7.99
C HIS A 37 7.09 -11.38 8.32
N TYR A 38 6.10 -10.99 7.51
CA TYR A 38 4.69 -11.37 7.70
C TYR A 38 4.11 -12.07 6.45
N PRO A 39 4.61 -13.26 6.05
CA PRO A 39 4.13 -13.95 4.84
C PRO A 39 2.62 -14.23 4.85
N HIS A 40 2.05 -14.48 6.02
CA HIS A 40 0.62 -14.76 6.20
C HIS A 40 -0.28 -13.54 5.94
N MET A 41 0.27 -12.33 5.92
CA MET A 41 -0.48 -11.10 5.65
C MET A 41 -0.48 -10.71 4.17
N VAL A 42 0.43 -11.27 3.35
CA VAL A 42 0.63 -10.84 1.96
C VAL A 42 -0.65 -10.95 1.13
N GLU A 43 -1.34 -12.08 1.21
CA GLU A 43 -2.59 -12.32 0.47
C GLU A 43 -3.69 -11.35 0.89
N ARG A 44 -3.82 -11.12 2.20
CA ARG A 44 -4.79 -10.18 2.76
C ARG A 44 -4.53 -8.75 2.28
N MET A 45 -3.28 -8.29 2.36
CA MET A 45 -2.89 -6.95 1.93
C MET A 45 -3.20 -6.72 0.44
N ARG A 46 -2.96 -7.73 -0.41
CA ARG A 46 -3.27 -7.62 -1.84
C ARG A 46 -4.77 -7.55 -2.11
N ARG A 47 -5.58 -8.33 -1.39
CA ARG A 47 -7.05 -8.29 -1.50
C ARG A 47 -7.62 -6.95 -1.05
N GLU A 48 -7.08 -6.39 0.03
CA GLU A 48 -7.57 -5.15 0.63
C GLU A 48 -7.01 -3.87 -0.03
N ALA A 49 -6.03 -3.97 -0.92
CA ALA A 49 -5.36 -2.82 -1.54
C ALA A 49 -6.26 -1.96 -2.46
N HIS A 50 -7.33 -2.52 -3.02
CA HIS A 50 -8.15 -1.87 -4.06
C HIS A 50 -9.52 -1.42 -3.53
N VAL A 51 -9.55 -0.59 -2.48
CA VAL A 51 -10.79 0.12 -2.12
C VAL A 51 -10.93 1.33 -3.04
N THR A 52 -11.66 1.16 -4.15
CA THR A 52 -12.12 2.29 -4.95
C THR A 52 -13.25 3.00 -4.20
N SER A 53 -12.96 4.13 -3.56
CA SER A 53 -14.02 5.08 -3.20
C SER A 53 -14.52 5.69 -4.52
N ARG A 54 -15.52 5.04 -5.12
CA ARG A 54 -16.28 5.60 -6.23
C ARG A 54 -17.76 5.55 -5.86
N ASP A 55 -18.13 6.42 -4.94
CA ASP A 55 -19.49 6.88 -4.61
C ASP A 55 -19.25 7.84 -3.45
N GLU A 56 -19.39 9.16 -3.57
CA GLU A 56 -20.67 9.88 -3.44
C GLU A 56 -20.63 11.26 -4.15
N ARG A 57 -19.52 11.62 -4.82
CA ARG A 57 -19.32 12.96 -5.42
C ARG A 57 -19.77 13.09 -6.88
N ALA A 58 -20.18 11.99 -7.51
CA ALA A 58 -20.59 12.00 -8.92
C ALA A 58 -22.10 12.28 -9.12
N GLU A 59 -22.92 12.19 -8.07
CA GLU A 59 -24.39 12.30 -8.18
C GLU A 59 -24.92 13.74 -7.93
N ILE A 60 -24.09 14.66 -7.42
CA ILE A 60 -24.54 16.02 -7.05
C ILE A 60 -24.55 17.01 -8.24
N THR A 61 -24.07 16.62 -9.43
CA THR A 61 -23.93 17.55 -10.58
C THR A 61 -25.09 17.54 -11.59
N GLN A 62 -26.13 16.72 -11.41
CA GLN A 62 -27.34 16.79 -12.26
C GLN A 62 -28.50 17.50 -11.57
N THR A 63 -28.36 18.80 -11.32
CA THR A 63 -29.51 19.68 -11.13
C THR A 63 -29.87 20.27 -12.49
N PRO A 64 -31.02 19.95 -13.11
CA PRO A 64 -31.44 20.65 -14.32
C PRO A 64 -31.71 22.13 -14.00
N SER A 65 -31.16 23.00 -14.84
CA SER A 65 -31.33 24.46 -14.75
C SER A 65 -32.81 24.85 -14.94
N PRO A 66 -33.42 25.67 -14.06
CA PRO A 66 -34.82 26.07 -14.17
C PRO A 66 -35.03 27.25 -15.15
N ALA A 67 -34.51 27.15 -16.38
CA ALA A 67 -34.59 28.22 -17.38
C ALA A 67 -35.72 28.06 -18.42
N GLU A 68 -36.63 27.08 -18.28
CA GLU A 68 -37.79 26.92 -19.17
C GLU A 68 -39.12 27.29 -18.48
N VAL A 69 -39.16 28.50 -17.89
CA VAL A 69 -40.42 29.17 -17.59
C VAL A 69 -40.43 30.53 -18.26
N ARG A 70 -40.74 30.54 -19.56
CA ARG A 70 -41.57 31.55 -20.22
C ARG A 70 -41.94 31.16 -21.64
#